data_AF-A0A2S1H5S7-F1
#
_entry.id   AF-A0A2S1H5S7-F1
#
_cell.length_a   1.000
_cell.length_b   1.000
_cell.length_c   1.000
_cell.angle_alpha   90.00
_cell.angle_beta   90.00
_cell.angle_gamma   90.00
#
_symmetry.space_group_name_H-M   'P 1'
#
loop_
_entity.id
_entity.type
_entity.pdbx_description
1 polymer ?
#
loop_
_entity_poly.entity_id
_entity_poly.type
_entity_poly.pdbx_seq_one_letter_code
_entity_poly.pdbx_strand_id
1 'polypeptide(L)'
;MDPYIFGVFAIAYIFTFVWGLIKHQKTASAILFLVIIALIYDNGILALGHVIGEGQLLEYLSYGRFWLHALFTPTLILFSLYIMREANIRLAHKSWVGYVFGILMIVAIVLQYSFDLSGLKLSLQEPYGVLSYASTHKASGPPLMILLVMMALFIAAVALVWKRKWWWMLVGTIVMTVGSAIPFDIESNAMTNALELFLIATLMLTAIHFSKQAKNK
;
A
#
# COMPACT_ATOMS: atom_id res chain seq x y z
N MET A 1 -9.87 -21.38 -4.66
CA MET A 1 -10.92 -20.51 -4.06
C MET A 1 -10.44 -19.06 -3.99
N ASP A 2 -9.14 -18.88 -3.76
CA ASP A 2 -8.45 -17.59 -3.70
C ASP A 2 -8.69 -16.61 -4.86
N PRO A 3 -8.86 -17.00 -6.14
CA PRO A 3 -9.17 -16.01 -7.19
C PRO A 3 -10.43 -15.19 -6.89
N TYR A 4 -11.45 -15.82 -6.28
CA TYR A 4 -12.66 -15.12 -5.86
C TYR A 4 -12.38 -14.17 -4.69
N ILE A 5 -11.49 -14.55 -3.77
CA ILE A 5 -11.08 -13.70 -2.63
C ILE A 5 -10.33 -12.47 -3.15
N PHE A 6 -9.39 -12.64 -4.09
CA PHE A 6 -8.72 -11.54 -4.78
C PHE A 6 -9.70 -10.66 -5.55
N GLY A 7 -10.73 -11.24 -6.17
CA GLY A 7 -11.83 -10.48 -6.80
C GLY A 7 -12.59 -9.62 -5.80
N VAL A 8 -12.89 -10.16 -4.61
CA VAL A 8 -13.52 -9.41 -3.50
C VAL A 8 -12.62 -8.27 -3.04
N PHE A 9 -11.30 -8.48 -2.90
CA PHE A 9 -10.37 -7.41 -2.56
C PHE A 9 -10.33 -6.32 -3.62
N ALA A 10 -10.25 -6.67 -4.91
CA ALA A 10 -10.28 -5.70 -6.00
C ALA A 10 -11.56 -4.84 -5.94
N ILE A 11 -12.72 -5.45 -5.71
CA ILE A 11 -14.00 -4.74 -5.53
C ILE A 11 -13.97 -3.84 -4.28
N ALA A 12 -13.42 -4.32 -3.16
CA ALA A 12 -13.31 -3.53 -1.94
C ALA A 12 -12.38 -2.32 -2.10
N TYR A 13 -11.30 -2.46 -2.87
CA TYR A 13 -10.43 -1.33 -3.22
C TYR A 13 -11.12 -0.35 -4.16
N ILE A 14 -11.90 -0.82 -5.15
CA ILE A 14 -12.74 0.06 -6.01
C ILE A 14 -13.73 0.84 -5.15
N PHE A 15 -14.40 0.17 -4.21
CA PHE A 15 -15.31 0.84 -3.27
C PHE A 15 -14.58 1.89 -2.44
N THR A 16 -13.41 1.56 -1.88
CA THR A 16 -12.58 2.49 -1.10
C THR A 16 -12.13 3.68 -1.93
N PHE A 17 -11.77 3.44 -3.20
CA PHE A 17 -11.39 4.46 -4.17
C PHE A 17 -12.54 5.43 -4.45
N VAL A 18 -13.71 4.92 -4.83
CA VAL A 18 -14.90 5.73 -5.13
C VAL A 18 -15.38 6.49 -3.89
N TRP A 19 -15.42 5.82 -2.74
CA TRP A 19 -15.75 6.46 -1.46
C TRP A 19 -14.79 7.60 -1.12
N GLY A 20 -13.48 7.37 -1.33
CA GLY A 20 -12.45 8.38 -1.23
C GLY A 20 -12.71 9.56 -2.16
N LEU A 21 -12.91 9.34 -3.45
CA LEU A 21 -13.17 10.40 -4.44
C LEU A 21 -14.37 11.28 -4.08
N ILE A 22 -15.41 10.69 -3.49
CA ILE A 22 -16.63 11.41 -3.09
C ILE A 22 -16.40 12.25 -1.82
N LYS A 23 -15.61 11.75 -0.86
CA LYS A 23 -15.54 12.33 0.50
C LYS A 23 -14.26 13.12 0.79
N HIS A 24 -13.16 12.78 0.13
CA HIS A 24 -11.85 13.43 0.28
C HIS A 24 -11.86 14.81 -0.40
N GLN A 25 -11.22 15.80 0.20
CA GLN A 25 -11.04 17.12 -0.41
C GLN A 25 -9.71 17.14 -1.18
N LYS A 26 -9.63 17.85 -2.30
CA LYS A 26 -8.42 17.94 -3.16
C LYS A 26 -7.21 18.52 -2.43
N THR A 27 -6.54 17.71 -1.62
CA THR A 27 -5.35 18.02 -0.83
C THR A 27 -4.22 17.06 -1.17
N ALA A 28 -3.01 17.32 -0.65
CA ALA A 28 -1.82 16.52 -0.99
C ALA A 28 -1.91 15.05 -0.53
N SER A 29 -2.71 14.75 0.51
CA SER A 29 -2.97 13.36 0.92
C SER A 29 -3.73 12.52 -0.12
N ALA A 30 -4.23 13.13 -1.21
CA ALA A 30 -4.76 12.42 -2.38
C ALA A 30 -3.72 11.48 -3.04
N ILE A 31 -2.43 11.62 -2.72
CA ILE A 31 -1.40 10.67 -3.16
C ILE A 31 -1.72 9.21 -2.80
N LEU A 32 -2.52 8.97 -1.75
CA LEU A 32 -3.03 7.64 -1.39
C LEU A 32 -3.77 6.94 -2.55
N PHE A 33 -4.43 7.69 -3.43
CA PHE A 33 -5.15 7.12 -4.57
C PHE A 33 -4.23 6.38 -5.55
N LEU A 34 -2.95 6.74 -5.65
CA LEU A 34 -1.99 6.01 -6.49
C LEU A 34 -1.81 4.58 -5.99
N VAL A 35 -1.69 4.41 -4.67
CA VAL A 35 -1.55 3.10 -4.01
C VAL A 35 -2.82 2.28 -4.20
N ILE A 36 -3.99 2.89 -4.03
CA ILE A 36 -5.27 2.19 -4.21
C ILE A 36 -5.42 1.70 -5.65
N ILE A 37 -5.04 2.49 -6.65
CA ILE A 37 -5.05 2.06 -8.07
C ILE A 37 -4.10 0.88 -8.29
N ALA A 38 -2.90 0.91 -7.71
CA ALA A 38 -1.97 -0.23 -7.78
C ALA A 38 -2.59 -1.50 -7.20
N LEU A 39 -3.29 -1.40 -6.07
CA LEU A 39 -3.91 -2.54 -5.40
C LEU A 39 -5.14 -3.08 -6.13
N ILE A 40 -5.95 -2.20 -6.76
CA ILE A 40 -7.02 -2.62 -7.67
C ILE A 40 -6.43 -3.41 -8.84
N TYR A 41 -5.35 -2.90 -9.44
CA TYR A 41 -4.68 -3.58 -10.54
C TYR A 41 -4.13 -4.94 -10.08
N ASP A 42 -3.37 -4.97 -8.97
CA ASP A 42 -2.75 -6.18 -8.44
C ASP A 42 -3.78 -7.30 -8.16
N ASN A 43 -4.79 -6.98 -7.35
CA ASN A 43 -5.82 -7.94 -6.98
C ASN A 43 -6.72 -8.33 -8.18
N GLY A 44 -6.93 -7.39 -9.12
CA GLY A 44 -7.66 -7.65 -10.36
C GLY A 44 -6.94 -8.64 -11.27
N ILE A 45 -5.62 -8.48 -11.46
CA ILE A 45 -4.83 -9.43 -12.26
C ILE A 45 -4.79 -10.81 -11.61
N LEU A 46 -4.64 -10.89 -10.28
CA LEU A 46 -4.70 -12.16 -9.55
C LEU A 46 -6.06 -12.86 -9.70
N ALA A 47 -7.16 -12.10 -9.60
CA ALA A 47 -8.51 -12.63 -9.75
C ALA A 47 -8.79 -13.11 -11.19
N LEU A 48 -8.28 -12.39 -12.19
CA LEU A 48 -8.50 -12.67 -13.61
C LEU A 48 -7.47 -13.62 -14.22
N GLY A 49 -6.50 -14.12 -13.46
CA GLY A 49 -5.40 -14.95 -13.96
C GLY A 49 -5.85 -16.11 -14.86
N HIS A 50 -6.82 -16.90 -14.40
CA HIS A 50 -7.38 -18.01 -15.19
C HIS A 50 -8.23 -17.56 -16.40
N VAL A 51 -8.84 -16.38 -16.34
CA VAL A 51 -9.61 -15.82 -17.45
C VAL A 51 -8.68 -15.34 -18.57
N ILE A 52 -7.54 -14.77 -18.19
CA ILE A 52 -6.49 -14.32 -19.13
C ILE A 52 -5.75 -15.54 -19.71
N GLY A 53 -5.49 -16.55 -18.86
CA GLY A 53 -4.76 -17.75 -19.24
C GLY A 53 -3.23 -17.58 -19.18
N GLU A 54 -2.52 -18.71 -19.23
CA GLU A 54 -1.06 -18.73 -19.32
C GLU A 54 -0.57 -18.08 -20.62
N GLY A 55 0.51 -17.32 -20.54
CA GLY A 55 1.18 -16.77 -21.71
C GLY A 55 1.76 -15.37 -21.47
N GLN A 56 2.30 -14.81 -22.55
CA GLN A 56 3.00 -13.52 -22.52
C GLN A 56 2.13 -12.38 -21.97
N LEU A 57 0.83 -12.38 -22.23
CA LEU A 57 -0.07 -11.34 -21.73
C LEU A 57 -0.13 -11.32 -20.19
N LEU A 58 -0.38 -12.47 -19.56
CA LEU A 58 -0.44 -12.57 -18.10
C LEU A 58 0.93 -12.28 -17.47
N GLU A 59 2.02 -12.67 -18.15
CA GLU A 59 3.38 -12.37 -17.73
C GLU A 59 3.65 -10.84 -17.71
N TYR A 60 3.35 -10.12 -18.79
CA TYR A 60 3.53 -8.66 -18.85
C TYR A 60 2.63 -7.92 -17.85
N LEU A 61 1.38 -8.36 -17.69
CA LEU A 61 0.49 -7.80 -16.66
C LEU A 61 1.05 -8.05 -15.27
N SER A 62 1.67 -9.21 -15.05
CA SER A 62 2.29 -9.53 -13.77
C SER A 62 3.53 -8.68 -13.49
N TYR A 63 4.36 -8.39 -14.51
CA TYR A 63 5.42 -7.38 -14.39
C TYR A 63 4.87 -6.02 -13.95
N GLY A 64 3.72 -5.61 -14.52
CA GLY A 64 3.02 -4.40 -14.11
C GLY A 64 2.72 -4.36 -12.61
N ARG A 65 2.31 -5.49 -12.01
CA ARG A 65 2.02 -5.59 -10.56
C ARG A 65 3.24 -5.23 -9.72
N PHE A 66 4.39 -5.85 -10.01
CA PHE A 66 5.65 -5.60 -9.29
C PHE A 66 6.11 -4.14 -9.45
N TRP A 67 6.03 -3.58 -10.65
CA TRP A 67 6.44 -2.20 -10.90
C TRP A 67 5.53 -1.16 -10.24
N LEU A 68 4.21 -1.34 -10.34
CA LEU A 68 3.25 -0.43 -9.71
C LEU A 68 3.39 -0.47 -8.19
N HIS A 69 3.54 -1.65 -7.60
CA HIS A 69 3.78 -1.79 -6.17
C HIS A 69 5.09 -1.09 -5.76
N ALA A 70 6.18 -1.32 -6.51
CA ALA A 70 7.47 -0.73 -6.20
C ALA A 70 7.52 0.80 -6.31
N LEU A 71 6.73 1.38 -7.19
CA LEU A 71 6.69 2.83 -7.40
C LEU A 71 5.67 3.51 -6.47
N PHE A 72 4.49 2.92 -6.30
CA PHE A 72 3.37 3.59 -5.63
C PHE A 72 3.32 3.30 -4.14
N THR A 73 3.63 2.10 -3.65
CA THR A 73 3.62 1.81 -2.20
C THR A 73 4.54 2.76 -1.41
N PRO A 74 5.76 3.10 -1.85
CA PRO A 74 6.61 4.09 -1.18
C PRO A 74 6.00 5.49 -1.05
N THR A 75 5.01 5.84 -1.87
CA THR A 75 4.32 7.15 -1.75
C THR A 75 3.55 7.30 -0.44
N LEU A 76 3.27 6.20 0.27
CA LEU A 76 2.70 6.22 1.62
C LEU A 76 3.60 6.93 2.65
N ILE A 77 4.91 7.03 2.37
CA ILE A 77 5.82 7.87 3.15
C ILE A 77 5.40 9.34 3.00
N LEU A 78 5.21 9.84 1.78
CA LEU A 78 4.75 11.22 1.57
C LEU A 78 3.32 11.44 2.07
N PHE A 79 2.44 10.44 1.93
CA PHE A 79 1.11 10.47 2.55
C PHE A 79 1.20 10.76 4.06
N SER A 80 2.11 10.09 4.76
CA SER A 80 2.35 10.30 6.19
C SER A 80 2.70 11.75 6.52
N LEU A 81 3.58 12.37 5.72
CA LEU A 81 3.92 13.79 5.85
C LEU A 81 2.70 14.69 5.60
N TYR A 82 1.97 14.46 4.51
CA TYR A 82 0.85 15.31 4.12
C TYR A 82 -0.30 15.23 5.11
N ILE A 83 -0.63 14.06 5.64
CA ILE A 83 -1.62 13.92 6.70
C ILE A 83 -1.21 14.67 7.96
N MET A 84 0.06 14.62 8.37
CA MET A 84 0.52 15.42 9.52
C MET A 84 0.39 16.93 9.25
N ARG A 85 0.64 17.39 8.01
CA ARG A 85 0.46 18.79 7.62
C ARG A 85 -1.00 19.22 7.63
N GLU A 86 -1.89 18.41 7.05
CA GLU A 86 -3.34 18.62 7.02
C GLU A 86 -3.92 18.59 8.45
N ALA A 87 -3.40 17.70 9.29
CA ALA A 87 -3.62 17.69 10.74
C ALA A 87 -2.87 18.81 11.48
N ASN A 88 -2.37 19.85 10.80
CA ASN A 88 -1.67 21.02 11.35
C ASN A 88 -0.69 20.70 12.49
N ILE A 89 0.11 19.64 12.33
CA ILE A 89 1.21 19.32 13.24
C ILE A 89 2.38 20.23 12.87
N ARG A 90 2.76 21.16 13.76
CA ARG A 90 3.77 22.20 13.50
C ARG A 90 5.09 21.66 12.96
N LEU A 91 5.54 20.50 13.44
CA LEU A 91 6.80 19.88 13.00
C LEU A 91 6.77 19.54 11.50
N ALA A 92 5.64 19.02 10.99
CA ALA A 92 5.50 18.57 9.60
C ALA A 92 5.54 19.71 8.58
N HIS A 93 5.32 20.96 9.02
CA HIS A 93 5.41 22.16 8.18
C HIS A 93 6.84 22.67 8.01
N LYS A 94 7.83 22.14 8.76
CA LYS A 94 9.24 22.51 8.57
C LYS A 94 9.78 21.90 7.27
N SER A 95 10.51 22.69 6.48
CA SER A 95 11.05 22.27 5.18
C SER A 95 11.96 21.04 5.28
N TRP A 96 12.80 20.98 6.32
CA TRP A 96 13.71 19.83 6.53
C TRP A 96 12.96 18.52 6.73
N VAL A 97 11.78 18.53 7.38
CA VAL A 97 10.95 17.33 7.52
C VAL A 97 10.43 16.89 6.16
N GLY A 98 10.09 17.83 5.29
CA GLY A 98 9.76 17.55 3.89
C GLY A 98 10.89 16.83 3.14
N TYR A 99 12.13 17.33 3.26
CA TYR A 99 13.30 16.69 2.65
C TYR A 99 13.55 15.30 3.19
N VAL A 100 13.45 15.08 4.51
CA VAL A 100 13.63 13.75 5.12
C VAL A 100 12.63 12.74 4.56
N PHE A 101 11.35 13.07 4.51
CA PHE A 101 10.32 12.16 3.97
C PHE A 101 10.48 11.94 2.46
N GLY A 102 10.87 12.95 1.70
CA GLY A 102 11.16 12.82 0.27
C GLY A 102 12.36 11.91 -0.02
N ILE A 103 13.47 12.12 0.70
CA ILE A 103 14.65 11.25 0.61
C ILE A 103 14.30 9.82 1.02
N LEU A 104 13.53 9.64 2.10
CA LEU A 104 13.12 8.32 2.56
C LEU A 104 12.28 7.58 1.51
N MET A 105 11.37 8.26 0.80
CA MET A 105 10.62 7.70 -0.31
C MET A 105 11.56 7.27 -1.46
N ILE A 106 12.49 8.14 -1.85
CA ILE A 106 13.45 7.83 -2.93
C ILE A 106 14.31 6.62 -2.56
N VAL A 107 14.82 6.57 -1.32
CA VAL A 107 15.57 5.43 -0.80
C VAL A 107 14.73 4.16 -0.84
N ALA A 108 13.46 4.21 -0.41
CA ALA A 108 12.55 3.07 -0.45
C ALA A 108 12.34 2.54 -1.88
N ILE A 109 12.18 3.43 -2.87
CA ILE A 109 12.08 3.04 -4.29
C ILE A 109 13.38 2.40 -4.79
N VAL A 110 14.53 3.01 -4.49
CA VAL A 110 15.85 2.50 -4.92
C VAL A 110 16.13 1.14 -4.30
N LEU A 111 15.79 0.93 -3.02
CA LEU A 111 15.91 -0.37 -2.37
C LEU A 111 15.01 -1.41 -3.04
N GLN A 112 13.73 -1.10 -3.24
CA GLN A 112 12.82 -2.02 -3.92
C GLN A 112 13.31 -2.39 -5.32
N TYR A 113 13.79 -1.39 -6.08
CA TYR A 113 14.34 -1.64 -7.40
C TYR A 113 15.56 -2.55 -7.32
N SER A 114 16.50 -2.26 -6.43
CA SER A 114 17.79 -2.97 -6.36
C SER A 114 17.64 -4.42 -5.89
N PHE A 115 16.72 -4.68 -4.96
CA PHE A 115 16.56 -6.01 -4.36
C PHE A 115 15.51 -6.88 -5.05
N ASP A 116 14.42 -6.28 -5.57
CA ASP A 116 13.27 -7.05 -6.05
C ASP A 116 12.99 -6.87 -7.55
N LEU A 117 13.38 -5.75 -8.17
CA LEU A 117 13.12 -5.51 -9.61
C LEU A 117 14.34 -5.74 -10.51
N SER A 118 15.54 -5.48 -10.00
CA SER A 118 16.79 -5.63 -10.76
C SER A 118 17.00 -7.10 -11.13
N GLY A 119 16.92 -7.41 -12.42
CA GLY A 119 16.99 -8.80 -12.89
C GLY A 119 15.74 -9.63 -12.59
N LEU A 120 14.58 -8.98 -12.36
CA LEU A 120 13.30 -9.66 -12.11
C LEU A 120 12.97 -10.65 -13.24
N LYS A 121 12.94 -11.92 -12.86
CA LYS A 121 12.46 -13.03 -13.68
C LYS A 121 11.20 -13.57 -13.03
N LEU A 122 10.15 -13.68 -13.82
CA LEU A 122 8.90 -14.27 -13.37
C LEU A 122 8.78 -15.69 -13.89
N SER A 123 8.22 -16.57 -13.08
CA SER A 123 7.78 -17.90 -13.51
C SER A 123 6.31 -18.05 -13.25
N LEU A 124 5.64 -18.82 -14.10
CA LEU A 124 4.26 -19.21 -13.86
C LEU A 124 4.18 -20.01 -12.55
N GLN A 125 3.22 -19.64 -11.71
CA GLN A 125 2.91 -20.34 -10.47
C GLN A 125 1.40 -20.34 -10.27
N GLU A 126 0.88 -21.40 -9.64
CA GLU A 126 -0.55 -21.51 -9.33
C GLU A 126 -0.78 -21.89 -7.85
N PRO A 127 -0.28 -21.07 -6.90
CA PRO A 127 -0.53 -21.36 -5.50
C PRO A 127 -2.02 -21.18 -5.19
N TYR A 128 -2.61 -22.17 -4.50
CA TYR A 128 -4.01 -22.15 -4.04
C TYR A 128 -5.05 -21.87 -5.14
N GLY A 129 -4.72 -22.24 -6.39
CA GLY A 129 -5.58 -22.07 -7.56
C GLY A 129 -5.60 -20.64 -8.10
N VAL A 130 -4.55 -19.85 -7.88
CA VAL A 130 -4.38 -18.49 -8.43
C VAL A 130 -3.29 -18.52 -9.50
N LEU A 131 -3.69 -18.61 -10.77
CA LEU A 131 -2.75 -18.57 -11.89
C LEU A 131 -2.11 -17.19 -12.03
N SER A 132 -0.81 -17.08 -11.75
CA SER A 132 -0.08 -15.82 -11.92
C SER A 132 1.42 -16.04 -12.14
N TYR A 133 2.10 -15.02 -12.66
CA TYR A 133 3.55 -15.02 -12.76
C TYR A 133 4.14 -14.37 -11.50
N ALA A 134 5.00 -15.09 -10.78
CA ALA A 134 5.63 -14.65 -9.54
C ALA A 134 7.16 -14.69 -9.64
N SER A 135 7.85 -13.89 -8.82
CA SER A 135 9.31 -13.78 -8.85
C SER A 135 9.98 -15.12 -8.54
N THR A 136 10.99 -15.47 -9.35
CA THR A 136 11.81 -16.67 -9.13
C THR A 136 12.88 -16.47 -8.06
N HIS A 137 13.14 -15.23 -7.65
CA HIS A 137 14.11 -14.94 -6.60
C HIS A 137 13.46 -15.21 -5.24
N LYS A 138 14.09 -16.06 -4.42
CA LYS A 138 13.73 -16.15 -3.00
C LYS A 138 14.04 -14.81 -2.35
N ALA A 139 13.05 -14.23 -1.66
CA ALA A 139 13.24 -13.00 -0.91
C ALA A 139 14.44 -13.15 0.05
N SER A 140 15.54 -12.48 -0.29
CA SER A 140 16.78 -12.54 0.47
C SER A 140 16.76 -11.46 1.55
N GLY A 141 16.04 -11.72 2.64
CA GLY A 141 15.98 -10.85 3.82
C GLY A 141 14.63 -10.15 4.02
N PRO A 142 14.50 -9.35 5.09
CA PRO A 142 13.26 -8.65 5.39
C PRO A 142 12.95 -7.60 4.33
N PRO A 143 11.65 -7.34 4.02
CA PRO A 143 11.26 -6.41 2.97
C PRO A 143 11.56 -4.96 3.39
N LEU A 144 12.79 -4.50 3.07
CA LEU A 144 13.33 -3.23 3.54
C LEU A 144 12.47 -2.02 3.14
N MET A 145 11.93 -2.02 1.91
CA MET A 145 11.03 -0.97 1.43
C MET A 145 9.79 -0.83 2.33
N ILE A 146 9.13 -1.95 2.63
CA ILE A 146 7.92 -1.98 3.47
C ILE A 146 8.25 -1.52 4.89
N LEU A 147 9.40 -1.90 5.44
CA LEU A 147 9.82 -1.43 6.77
C LEU A 147 9.94 0.10 6.83
N LEU A 148 10.51 0.73 5.80
CA LEU A 148 10.60 2.19 5.74
C LEU A 148 9.21 2.86 5.63
N VAL A 149 8.31 2.27 4.82
CA VAL A 149 6.92 2.72 4.70
C VAL A 149 6.19 2.63 6.04
N MET A 150 6.27 1.47 6.70
CA MET A 150 5.60 1.23 7.98
C MET A 150 6.17 2.11 9.09
N MET A 151 7.48 2.37 9.09
CA MET A 151 8.09 3.32 10.02
C MET A 151 7.53 4.74 9.84
N ALA A 152 7.41 5.22 8.59
CA ALA A 152 6.85 6.54 8.31
C ALA A 152 5.38 6.65 8.73
N LEU A 153 4.58 5.63 8.41
CA LEU A 153 3.17 5.53 8.82
C LEU A 153 3.05 5.50 10.35
N PHE A 154 3.88 4.71 11.03
CA PHE A 154 3.86 4.61 12.50
C PHE A 154 4.19 5.94 13.17
N ILE A 155 5.25 6.64 12.71
CA ILE A 155 5.62 7.97 13.23
C ILE A 155 4.47 8.96 13.07
N ALA A 156 3.85 9.00 11.89
CA ALA A 156 2.70 9.88 11.66
C ALA A 156 1.49 9.48 12.51
N ALA A 157 1.18 8.20 12.62
CA ALA A 157 0.07 7.69 13.42
C ALA A 157 0.22 8.05 14.90
N VAL A 158 1.41 7.86 15.48
CA VAL A 158 1.72 8.24 16.86
C VAL A 158 1.59 9.76 17.04
N ALA A 159 2.09 10.56 16.10
CA ALA A 159 1.94 12.01 16.15
C ALA A 159 0.47 12.45 16.11
N LEU A 160 -0.37 11.79 15.31
CA LEU A 160 -1.82 12.02 15.25
C LEU A 160 -2.52 11.62 16.55
N VAL A 161 -2.17 10.48 17.14
CA VAL A 161 -2.73 10.07 18.44
C VAL A 161 -2.39 11.09 19.51
N TRP A 162 -1.13 11.51 19.62
CA TRP A 162 -0.71 12.45 20.65
C TRP A 162 -1.25 13.87 20.46
N LYS A 163 -1.28 14.37 19.22
CA LYS A 163 -1.66 15.77 18.94
C LYS A 163 -3.11 15.97 18.55
N ARG A 164 -3.80 14.91 18.07
CA ARG A 164 -5.16 14.97 17.53
C ARG A 164 -6.12 13.91 18.07
N LYS A 165 -5.65 12.99 18.93
CA LYS A 165 -6.47 11.90 19.52
C LYS A 165 -7.15 11.02 18.46
N TRP A 166 -6.53 10.90 17.29
CA TRP A 166 -7.03 10.09 16.17
C TRP A 166 -6.27 8.77 16.09
N TRP A 167 -6.95 7.65 16.36
CA TRP A 167 -6.32 6.34 16.56
C TRP A 167 -6.35 5.41 15.35
N TRP A 168 -7.23 5.66 14.37
CA TRP A 168 -7.50 4.73 13.28
C TRP A 168 -6.27 4.38 12.44
N MET A 169 -5.45 5.37 12.07
CA MET A 169 -4.19 5.15 11.36
C MET A 169 -3.21 4.29 12.16
N LEU A 170 -3.20 4.42 13.49
CA LEU A 170 -2.32 3.63 14.35
C LEU A 170 -2.78 2.17 14.40
N VAL A 171 -4.09 1.95 14.54
CA VAL A 171 -4.68 0.61 14.53
C VAL A 171 -4.36 -0.11 13.22
N GLY A 172 -4.60 0.53 12.08
CA GLY A 172 -4.26 -0.06 10.77
C GLY A 172 -2.79 -0.40 10.63
N THR A 173 -1.91 0.53 11.02
CA THR A 173 -0.45 0.32 10.97
C THR A 173 -0.02 -0.86 11.85
N ILE A 174 -0.52 -0.94 13.09
CA ILE A 174 -0.17 -2.02 14.02
C ILE A 174 -0.71 -3.37 13.51
N VAL A 175 -1.97 -3.42 13.08
CA VAL A 175 -2.59 -4.66 12.57
C VAL A 175 -1.81 -5.18 11.36
N MET A 176 -1.41 -4.30 10.43
CA MET A 176 -0.59 -4.70 9.28
C MET A 176 0.78 -5.23 9.73
N THR A 177 1.50 -4.50 10.59
CA THR A 177 2.84 -4.91 11.03
C THR A 177 2.83 -6.21 11.81
N VAL A 178 1.95 -6.34 12.80
CA VAL A 178 1.87 -7.53 13.66
C VAL A 178 1.29 -8.70 12.87
N GLY A 179 0.21 -8.47 12.10
CA GLY A 179 -0.39 -9.51 11.28
C GLY A 179 0.60 -10.08 10.26
N SER A 180 1.36 -9.23 9.57
CA SER A 180 2.35 -9.70 8.58
C SER A 180 3.56 -10.41 9.20
N ALA A 181 3.81 -10.23 10.50
CA ALA A 181 4.89 -10.90 11.22
C ALA A 181 4.49 -12.29 11.74
N ILE A 182 3.19 -12.58 11.81
CA ILE A 182 2.69 -13.87 12.30
C ILE A 182 2.54 -14.81 11.09
N PRO A 183 3.21 -15.97 11.07
CA PRO A 183 2.96 -16.98 10.07
C PRO A 183 1.58 -17.59 10.33
N PHE A 184 0.60 -17.22 9.51
CA PHE A 184 -0.72 -17.86 9.56
C PHE A 184 -0.64 -19.18 8.81
N ASP A 185 -0.93 -20.28 9.51
CA ASP A 185 -1.05 -21.62 8.92
C ASP A 185 -2.42 -21.77 8.25
N ILE A 186 -2.66 -20.94 7.25
CA ILE A 186 -3.87 -20.94 6.44
C ILE A 186 -3.43 -21.23 5.01
N GLU A 187 -4.10 -22.17 4.34
CA GLU A 187 -3.87 -22.52 2.93
C GLU A 187 -4.35 -21.41 1.98
N SER A 188 -3.87 -20.18 2.16
CA SER A 188 -4.22 -19.04 1.33
C SER A 188 -3.15 -17.96 1.33
N ASN A 189 -2.89 -17.40 0.15
CA ASN A 189 -2.02 -16.23 -0.02
C ASN A 189 -2.77 -14.90 0.16
N ALA A 190 -4.07 -14.95 0.51
CA ALA A 190 -4.93 -13.78 0.59
C ALA A 190 -4.76 -12.97 1.89
N MET A 191 -4.16 -13.55 2.94
CA MET A 191 -4.11 -12.92 4.27
C MET A 191 -3.39 -11.57 4.26
N THR A 192 -2.23 -11.47 3.61
CA THR A 192 -1.50 -10.20 3.51
C THR A 192 -2.34 -9.13 2.80
N ASN A 193 -3.07 -9.50 1.75
CA ASN A 193 -3.96 -8.57 1.05
C ASN A 193 -5.15 -8.12 1.94
N ALA A 194 -5.67 -9.00 2.80
CA ALA A 194 -6.68 -8.61 3.78
C ALA A 194 -6.15 -7.56 4.78
N LEU A 195 -4.92 -7.74 5.27
CA LEU A 195 -4.25 -6.79 6.16
C LEU A 195 -3.98 -5.45 5.44
N GLU A 196 -3.52 -5.49 4.19
CA GLU A 196 -3.32 -4.31 3.36
C GLU A 196 -4.63 -3.56 3.10
N LEU A 197 -5.72 -4.26 2.80
CA LEU A 197 -7.04 -3.66 2.63
C LEU A 197 -7.49 -2.95 3.91
N PHE A 198 -7.33 -3.60 5.06
CA PHE A 198 -7.63 -3.00 6.37
C PHE A 198 -6.79 -1.74 6.61
N LEU A 199 -5.47 -1.82 6.37
CA LEU A 199 -4.59 -0.65 6.45
C LEU A 199 -5.10 0.48 5.57
N ILE A 200 -5.29 0.24 4.28
CA ILE A 200 -5.74 1.25 3.31
C ILE A 200 -7.08 1.87 3.69
N ALA A 201 -8.02 1.09 4.21
CA ALA A 201 -9.30 1.60 4.69
C ALA A 201 -9.10 2.58 5.86
N THR A 202 -8.24 2.26 6.83
CA THR A 202 -7.92 3.18 7.94
C THR A 202 -7.14 4.42 7.49
N LEU A 203 -6.28 4.31 6.48
CA LEU A 203 -5.58 5.46 5.88
C LEU A 203 -6.59 6.37 5.15
N MET A 204 -7.52 5.81 4.39
CA MET A 204 -8.55 6.58 3.70
C MET A 204 -9.49 7.28 4.69
N LEU A 205 -9.92 6.60 5.76
CA LEU A 205 -10.66 7.22 6.87
C LEU A 205 -9.93 8.43 7.43
N THR A 206 -8.62 8.29 7.65
CA THR A 206 -7.75 9.36 8.17
C THR A 206 -7.62 10.51 7.17
N ALA A 207 -7.44 10.20 5.88
CA ALA A 207 -7.34 11.19 4.82
C ALA A 207 -8.62 12.01 4.65
N ILE A 208 -9.79 11.36 4.66
CA ILE A 208 -11.08 12.05 4.59
C ILE A 208 -11.29 12.96 5.81
N HIS A 209 -10.90 12.51 7.00
CA HIS A 209 -11.06 13.29 8.22
C HIS A 209 -10.24 14.59 8.19
N PHE A 210 -8.95 14.50 7.86
CA PHE A 210 -8.05 15.67 7.91
C PHE A 210 -8.10 16.56 6.65
N SER A 211 -8.41 16.01 5.48
CA SER A 211 -8.61 16.83 4.27
C SER A 211 -9.78 17.82 4.42
N LYS A 212 -10.85 17.42 5.11
CA LYS A 212 -11.97 18.32 5.46
C LYS A 212 -11.56 19.44 6.41
N GLN A 213 -10.73 19.15 7.41
CA GLN A 213 -10.22 20.16 8.34
C GLN A 213 -9.27 21.15 7.65
N ALA A 214 -8.50 20.70 6.67
CA ALA A 214 -7.58 21.55 5.93
C ALA A 214 -8.30 22.58 5.04
N LYS A 215 -9.47 22.22 4.48
CA LYS A 215 -10.27 23.10 3.62
C LYS A 215 -11.07 24.17 4.39
N ASN A 216 -11.42 23.90 5.65
CA ASN A 216 -12.21 24.81 6.48
C ASN A 216 -11.35 25.86 7.20
N LYS A 217 -10.11 26.07 6.75
CA LYS A 217 -9.16 27.08 7.24
C LYS A 217 -8.84 28.06 6.13
#